data_AF-A0A354QA32-F1
#
_entry.id   AF-A0A354QA32-F1
#
_cell.length_a   1.000
_cell.length_b   1.000
_cell.length_c   1.000
_cell.angle_alpha   90.00
_cell.angle_beta   90.00
_cell.angle_gamma   90.00
#
_symmetry.space_group_name_H-M   'P 1'
#
loop_
_entity.id
_entity.type
_entity.pdbx_description
1 polymer ?
#
loop_
_entity_poly.entity_id
_entity_poly.type
_entity_poly.pdbx_seq_one_letter_code
_entity_poly.pdbx_strand_id
1 'polypeptide(L)' 'ASAVLMMSVKKAKDLGLQPIAKVKAMATAGVDPAIMGYGPVPAVTKALKRSRLEIGDIDLFELNE' A
#
# COMPACT_ATOMS: atom_id res chain seq x y z
N ALA A 1 0.31 20.12 1.60
CA ALA A 1 0.36 19.51 0.25
C ALA A 1 1.38 18.38 0.27
N SER A 2 1.13 17.29 -0.44
CA SER A 2 2.02 16.12 -0.49
C SER A 2 2.19 15.65 -1.94
N ALA A 3 3.37 15.12 -2.28
CA ALA A 3 3.66 14.61 -3.61
C ALA A 3 4.58 13.37 -3.53
N VAL A 4 4.40 12.43 -4.47
CA VAL A 4 5.25 11.24 -4.61
C VAL A 4 5.61 11.09 -6.08
N LEU A 5 6.91 10.90 -6.37
CA LEU A 5 7.41 10.58 -7.71
C LEU A 5 7.47 9.06 -7.90
N MET A 6 6.74 8.54 -8.88
CA MET A 6 6.72 7.11 -9.21
C MET A 6 7.39 6.85 -10.55
N MET A 7 8.20 5.80 -10.63
CA MET A 7 8.86 5.37 -11.85
C MET A 7 9.21 3.89 -11.82
N SER A 8 9.58 3.33 -12.98
CA SER A 8 10.16 1.99 -13.02
C SER A 8 11.57 2.01 -12.43
N VAL A 9 11.96 0.91 -11.77
CA VAL A 9 13.32 0.76 -11.20
C VAL A 9 14.39 0.86 -12.29
N LYS A 10 14.10 0.37 -13.50
CA LYS A 10 15.01 0.51 -14.64
C LYS A 10 15.29 1.97 -14.96
N LYS A 11 14.25 2.78 -15.13
CA LYS A 11 14.42 4.19 -15.47
C LYS A 11 15.07 4.98 -14.32
N ALA A 12 14.76 4.64 -13.06
CA ALA A 12 15.42 5.22 -11.90
C ALA A 12 16.94 5.01 -11.96
N LYS A 13 17.38 3.77 -12.25
CA LYS A 13 18.80 3.43 -12.40
C LYS A 13 19.45 4.16 -13.57
N ASP A 14 18.79 4.19 -14.73
CA ASP A 14 19.30 4.89 -15.93
C ASP A 14 19.51 6.40 -15.68
N LEU A 15 18.73 6.99 -14.78
CA LEU A 15 18.82 8.39 -14.38
C LEU A 15 19.67 8.63 -13.13
N GLY A 16 20.29 7.59 -12.54
CA GLY A 16 21.08 7.72 -11.32
C GLY A 16 20.27 8.06 -10.06
N LEU A 17 18.96 7.80 -10.06
CA LEU A 17 18.08 8.06 -8.93
C LEU A 17 18.01 6.86 -7.98
N GLN A 18 17.99 7.12 -6.67
CA GLN A 18 17.89 6.09 -5.64
C GLN A 18 16.42 5.88 -5.21
N PRO A 19 15.81 4.72 -5.47
CA PRO A 19 14.47 4.42 -4.99
C PRO A 19 14.44 4.23 -3.47
N ILE A 20 13.50 4.87 -2.78
CA ILE A 20 13.34 4.76 -1.31
C ILE A 20 12.28 3.75 -0.88
N ALA A 21 11.35 3.40 -1.77
CA ALA A 21 10.27 2.46 -1.50
C ALA A 21 9.76 1.81 -2.80
N LYS A 22 8.98 0.74 -2.66
CA LYS A 22 8.23 0.11 -3.76
C LYS A 22 6.81 -0.21 -3.31
N VAL A 23 5.83 -0.05 -4.19
CA VAL A 23 4.46 -0.50 -3.92
C VAL A 23 4.37 -2.00 -4.21
N LYS A 24 4.17 -2.83 -3.16
CA LYS A 24 4.08 -4.29 -3.31
C LYS A 24 2.69 -4.75 -3.71
N ALA A 25 1.65 -4.10 -3.19
CA ALA A 25 0.25 -4.34 -3.55
C ALA A 25 -0.60 -3.11 -3.21
N MET A 26 -1.73 -2.97 -3.90
CA MET A 26 -2.82 -2.08 -3.53
C MET A 26 -4.13 -2.86 -3.56
N ALA A 27 -5.07 -2.50 -2.69
CA ALA A 27 -6.39 -3.09 -2.66
C ALA A 27 -7.45 -2.09 -2.21
N THR A 28 -8.66 -2.29 -2.71
CA THR A 28 -9.86 -1.57 -2.29
C THR A 28 -10.94 -2.60 -1.93
N ALA A 29 -11.79 -2.23 -0.97
CA ALA A 29 -12.94 -3.00 -0.55
C ALA A 29 -14.12 -2.06 -0.31
N GLY A 30 -15.31 -2.47 -0.74
CA GLY A 30 -16.55 -1.82 -0.37
C GLY A 30 -17.11 -2.46 0.91
N VAL A 31 -17.72 -1.64 1.75
CA VAL A 31 -18.44 -2.05 2.96
C VAL A 31 -19.79 -1.34 3.01
N ASP A 32 -20.68 -1.80 3.88
CA ASP A 32 -21.93 -1.08 4.14
C ASP A 32 -21.61 0.34 4.67
N PRO A 33 -22.24 1.39 4.11
CA PRO A 33 -22.01 2.77 4.55
C PRO A 33 -22.22 3.01 6.05
N ALA A 34 -23.12 2.26 6.68
CA ALA A 34 -23.38 2.36 8.12
C ALA A 34 -22.16 1.95 8.98
N ILE A 35 -21.20 1.21 8.42
CA ILE A 35 -19.97 0.77 9.07
C ILE A 35 -18.72 1.16 8.27
N MET A 36 -18.75 2.27 7.53
CA MET A 36 -17.67 2.65 6.61
C MET A 36 -16.26 2.65 7.24
N GLY A 37 -16.15 2.96 8.55
CA GLY A 37 -14.87 2.93 9.29
C GLY A 37 -14.21 1.55 9.38
N TYR A 38 -14.98 0.47 9.16
CA TYR A 38 -14.45 -0.89 9.08
C TYR A 38 -13.70 -1.17 7.76
N GLY A 39 -13.80 -0.28 6.77
CA GLY A 39 -13.20 -0.42 5.43
C GLY A 39 -11.74 -0.89 5.38
N PRO A 40 -10.84 -0.44 6.29
CA PRO A 40 -9.46 -0.92 6.34
C PRO A 40 -9.34 -2.44 6.53
N VAL A 41 -10.22 -3.10 7.30
CA VAL A 41 -10.11 -4.53 7.60
C VAL A 41 -10.18 -5.41 6.33
N PRO A 42 -11.22 -5.34 5.48
CA PRO A 42 -11.27 -6.11 4.24
C PRO A 42 -10.25 -5.61 3.20
N ALA A 43 -9.92 -4.31 3.18
CA ALA A 43 -8.93 -3.76 2.25
C ALA A 43 -7.51 -4.28 2.53
N VAL A 44 -7.07 -4.23 3.78
CA VAL A 44 -5.77 -4.73 4.25
C VAL A 44 -5.68 -6.25 4.05
N THR A 45 -6.72 -7.01 4.43
CA THR A 45 -6.77 -8.46 4.20
C THR A 45 -6.56 -8.81 2.72
N LYS A 46 -7.19 -8.06 1.81
CA LYS A 46 -7.03 -8.23 0.36
C LYS A 46 -5.65 -7.81 -0.13
N ALA A 47 -5.07 -6.74 0.43
CA ALA A 47 -3.72 -6.28 0.09
C ALA A 47 -2.65 -7.31 0.51
N LEU A 48 -2.75 -7.85 1.73
CA LEU A 48 -1.88 -8.90 2.26
C LEU A 48 -1.93 -10.16 1.39
N LYS A 49 -3.13 -10.61 1.00
CA LYS A 49 -3.28 -11.76 0.09
C LYS A 49 -2.63 -11.52 -1.28
N ARG A 50 -2.78 -10.31 -1.86
CA ARG A 50 -2.17 -9.94 -3.16
C ARG A 50 -0.66 -9.84 -3.06
N SER A 51 -0.17 -9.32 -1.94
CA SER A 51 1.25 -9.14 -1.68
C SER A 51 1.93 -10.46 -1.29
N ARG A 52 1.17 -11.50 -0.89
CA ARG A 52 1.69 -12.73 -0.27
C ARG A 52 2.48 -12.39 1.00
N LEU A 53 1.88 -11.58 1.86
CA LEU A 53 2.36 -11.27 3.20
C LEU A 53 1.31 -11.70 4.21
N GLU A 54 1.76 -11.96 5.43
CA GLU A 54 0.93 -12.13 6.61
C GLU A 54 0.93 -10.85 7.44
N ILE A 55 -0.01 -10.74 8.40
CA ILE A 55 -0.10 -9.53 9.24
C ILE A 55 1.16 -9.33 10.08
N GLY A 56 1.82 -10.42 10.49
CA GLY A 56 3.08 -10.39 11.24
C GLY A 56 4.30 -9.97 10.42
N ASP A 57 4.20 -9.88 9.09
CA ASP A 57 5.28 -9.37 8.22
C ASP A 57 5.25 -7.83 8.13
N ILE A 58 4.28 -7.17 8.77
CA ILE A 58 4.10 -5.72 8.69
C ILE A 58 4.67 -5.07 9.94
N ASP A 59 5.78 -4.36 9.77
CA ASP A 59 6.45 -3.65 10.87
C ASP A 59 5.67 -2.42 11.34
N LEU A 60 4.99 -1.73 10.41
CA LEU A 60 4.29 -0.46 10.68
C LEU A 60 2.97 -0.40 9.91
N PHE A 61 1.92 -0.02 10.62
CA PHE A 61 0.62 0.30 10.05
C PHE A 61 0.40 1.81 10.11
N GLU A 62 0.29 2.45 8.95
CA GLU A 62 -0.20 3.82 8.81
C GLU A 62 -1.71 3.77 8.55
N LEU A 63 -2.50 3.95 9.61
CA LEU A 63 -3.95 4.03 9.53
C LEU A 63 -4.35 5.51 9.61
N ASN A 64 -5.24 5.93 8.72
CA ASN A 64 -5.69 7.33 8.71
C ASN A 64 -6.64 7.58 9.89
N GLU A 65 -6.11 8.15 10.97
CA GLU A 65 -6.85 8.66 12.14
C GLU A 65 -6.18 9.92 12.70
#